data_AF-A0A1C5UQ80-F1
#
_entry.id   AF-A0A1C5UQ80-F1
#
_cell.length_a   1.000
_cell.length_b   1.000
_cell.length_c   1.000
_cell.angle_alpha   90.00
_cell.angle_beta   90.00
_cell.angle_gamma   90.00
#
_symmetry.space_group_name_H-M   'P 1'
#
loop_
_entity.id
_entity.type
_entity.pdbx_description
1 polymer ?
#
loop_
_entity_poly.entity_id
_entity_poly.type
_entity_poly.pdbx_seq_one_letter_code
_entity_poly.pdbx_strand_id
1 'polypeptide(L)' 'MDKEDTISFGDAKVDLSMFECCGFNVAMGNGGPEIKEAADYITNDVNEDGLYNAFKYLKLI' A
#
# COMPACT_ATOMS: atom_id res chain seq x y z
N MET A 1 16.23 -6.76 9.26
CA MET A 1 14.85 -6.85 8.77
C MET A 1 14.98 -6.76 7.28
N ASP A 2 14.65 -7.84 6.59
CA ASP A 2 14.87 -7.92 5.15
C ASP A 2 13.74 -7.20 4.42
N LYS A 3 14.05 -6.60 3.26
CA LYS A 3 13.07 -5.84 2.48
C LYS A 3 11.80 -6.66 2.21
N GLU A 4 11.96 -7.95 1.95
CA GLU A 4 10.90 -8.92 1.70
C GLU A 4 9.90 -9.06 2.86
N ASP A 5 10.32 -8.80 4.10
CA ASP A 5 9.48 -8.85 5.31
C ASP A 5 8.77 -7.52 5.60
N THR A 6 8.81 -6.56 4.67
CA THR A 6 8.24 -5.22 4.89
C THR A 6 7.08 -4.93 3.95
N ILE A 7 6.04 -4.33 4.51
CA ILE A 7 4.84 -3.91 3.80
C ILE A 7 4.73 -2.40 3.92
N SER A 8 4.58 -1.70 2.79
CA SER A 8 4.32 -0.26 2.77
C SER A 8 2.88 0.03 2.37
N PHE A 9 2.37 1.18 2.84
CA PHE A 9 1.06 1.71 2.49
C PHE A 9 1.26 3.15 2.04
N GLY A 10 0.74 3.51 0.87
CA GLY A 10 0.90 4.86 0.30
C GLY A 10 -0.35 5.31 -0.45
N ASP A 11 -0.50 6.62 -0.62
CA ASP A 11 -1.60 7.23 -1.36
C ASP A 11 -1.14 8.39 -2.27
N ALA A 12 0.11 8.81 -2.17
CA ALA A 12 0.66 9.90 -2.96
C ALA A 12 2.01 9.56 -3.60
N LYS A 13 2.41 10.40 -4.56
CA LYS A 13 3.70 10.29 -5.26
C LYS A 13 4.90 10.26 -4.31
N VAL A 14 4.81 10.97 -3.18
CA VAL A 14 5.91 11.05 -2.19
C VAL A 14 6.22 9.66 -1.58
N ASP A 15 5.24 8.76 -1.56
CA ASP A 15 5.35 7.43 -0.99
C ASP A 15 6.08 6.44 -1.92
N LEU A 16 6.31 6.78 -3.19
CA LEU A 16 7.07 5.94 -4.13
C LEU A 16 8.47 5.61 -3.61
N SER A 17 9.09 6.58 -2.92
CA SER A 17 10.39 6.36 -2.27
C SER A 17 10.33 5.27 -1.17
N MET A 18 9.18 5.12 -0.51
CA MET A 18 8.94 4.04 0.45
C MET A 18 8.68 2.71 -0.26
N PHE A 19 7.94 2.72 -1.38
CA PHE A 19 7.69 1.52 -2.20
C PHE A 19 8.99 0.90 -2.72
N GLU A 20 9.97 1.73 -3.08
CA GLU A 20 11.31 1.29 -3.48
C GLU A 20 12.08 0.59 -2.34
N CYS A 21 11.75 0.90 -1.09
CA CYS A 21 12.38 0.33 0.10
C CYS A 21 11.68 -0.94 0.63
N CYS A 22 10.45 -1.22 0.21
CA CYS A 22 9.62 -2.30 0.77
C CYS A 22 9.38 -3.48 -0.20
N GLY A 23 9.10 -4.64 0.38
CA GLY A 23 8.92 -5.90 -0.36
C GLY A 23 7.53 -6.10 -0.93
N PHE A 24 6.51 -5.54 -0.27
CA PHE A 24 5.13 -5.54 -0.74
C PHE A 24 4.49 -4.17 -0.51
N ASN A 25 3.86 -3.62 -1.54
CA ASN A 25 3.40 -2.25 -1.54
C ASN A 25 1.89 -2.15 -1.77
N VAL A 26 1.20 -1.41 -0.90
CA VAL A 26 -0.25 -1.22 -0.97
C VAL A 26 -0.57 0.24 -1.27
N ALA A 27 -1.30 0.50 -2.36
CA ALA A 27 -1.86 1.83 -2.64
C ALA A 27 -3.29 1.96 -2.09
N MET A 28 -3.62 3.10 -1.51
CA MET A 28 -4.97 3.42 -1.08
C MET A 28 -5.89 3.76 -2.27
N GLY A 29 -7.19 3.53 -2.12
CA GLY A 29 -8.19 3.79 -3.16
C GLY A 29 -8.30 5.27 -3.57
N ASN A 30 -8.03 6.20 -2.65
CA ASN A 30 -7.92 7.63 -2.92
C ASN A 30 -6.60 8.03 -3.60
N GLY A 31 -5.68 7.09 -3.79
CA GLY A 31 -4.35 7.39 -4.28
C GLY A 31 -4.31 7.82 -5.76
N GLY A 32 -3.27 8.59 -6.10
CA GLY A 32 -3.01 9.01 -7.48
C GLY A 32 -2.70 7.86 -8.44
N PRO A 33 -2.69 8.09 -9.77
CA PRO A 33 -2.37 7.05 -10.74
C PRO A 33 -0.96 6.49 -10.55
N GLU A 34 0.02 7.35 -10.30
CA GLU A 34 1.44 6.95 -10.16
C GLU A 34 1.66 5.97 -9.00
N ILE A 35 1.00 6.17 -7.84
CA ILE A 35 1.16 5.28 -6.69
C ILE A 35 0.42 3.95 -6.90
N LYS A 36 -0.72 3.99 -7.59
CA LYS A 36 -1.51 2.79 -7.93
C LYS A 36 -0.80 1.91 -8.96
N GLU A 37 -0.13 2.51 -9.94
CA GLU A 37 0.68 1.80 -10.93
C GLU A 37 1.91 1.11 -10.30
N ALA A 38 2.45 1.67 -9.21
CA ALA A 38 3.61 1.13 -8.51
C ALA A 38 3.26 0.10 -7.41
N ALA A 39 1.97 -0.10 -7.10
CA ALA A 39 1.53 -0.97 -6.01
C ALA A 39 1.33 -2.42 -6.45
N ASP A 40 1.61 -3.36 -5.54
CA ASP A 40 1.28 -4.78 -5.69
C ASP A 40 -0.21 -5.04 -5.41
N TYR A 41 -0.82 -4.19 -4.58
CA TYR A 41 -2.23 -4.26 -4.23
C TYR A 41 -2.83 -2.86 -4.06
N ILE A 42 -4.02 -2.65 -4.61
CA ILE A 42 -4.79 -1.41 -4.40
C ILE A 42 -5.96 -1.76 -3.48
N THR A 43 -6.03 -1.09 -2.33
CA THR A 43 -7.12 -1.26 -1.38
C THR A 43 -8.21 -0.20 -1.55
N ASN A 44 -9.22 -0.22 -0.69
CA ASN A 44 -10.32 0.73 -0.69
C ASN A 44 -9.87 2.16 -0.33
N ASP A 45 -10.76 3.12 -0.53
CA ASP A 45 -10.56 4.51 -0.12
C ASP A 45 -10.30 4.61 1.39
N VAL A 46 -9.63 5.69 1.81
CA VAL A 46 -9.45 6.00 3.23
C VAL A 46 -10.77 6.11 3.98
N ASN A 47 -11.85 6.55 3.32
CA ASN A 47 -13.19 6.65 3.89
C ASN A 47 -14.00 5.33 3.82
N GLU A 48 -13.41 4.28 3.24
CA GLU A 48 -14.04 2.97 3.04
C GLU A 48 -13.23 1.84 3.69
N ASP A 49 -12.66 2.12 4.88
CA ASP A 49 -11.90 1.16 5.67
C ASP A 49 -10.69 0.53 4.94
N GLY A 50 -10.05 1.27 4.03
CA GLY A 50 -8.96 0.75 3.19
C GLY A 50 -7.83 0.04 3.96
N LEU A 51 -7.33 0.63 5.05
CA LEU A 51 -6.29 -0.04 5.86
C LEU A 51 -6.79 -1.33 6.51
N TYR A 52 -8.02 -1.34 7.04
CA TYR A 52 -8.61 -2.54 7.63
C TYR A 52 -8.78 -3.65 6.59
N ASN A 53 -9.31 -3.31 5.42
CA ASN A 53 -9.50 -4.26 4.31
C ASN A 53 -8.16 -4.80 3.80
N ALA A 54 -7.14 -3.95 3.69
CA ALA A 54 -5.80 -4.38 3.34
C ALA A 54 -5.20 -5.32 4.39
N PHE A 55 -5.33 -5.02 5.68
CA PHE A 55 -4.82 -5.88 6.75
C PHE A 55 -5.52 -7.24 6.76
N LYS A 56 -6.83 -7.28 6.52
CA LYS A 56 -7.60 -8.51 6.35
C LYS A 56 -7.15 -9.30 5.12
N TYR A 57 -6.92 -8.64 3.98
CA TYR A 57 -6.39 -9.27 2.76
C TYR A 57 -5.02 -9.91 3.00
N LEU A 58 -4.14 -9.21 3.72
CA LEU A 58 -2.80 -9.64 4.10
C LEU A 58 -2.77 -10.63 5.27
N LYS A 59 -3.93 -10.91 5.90
CA LYS A 59 -4.07 -11.79 7.07
C LYS A 59 -3.25 -11.35 8.28
N LEU A 60 -3.16 -10.03 8.48
CA LEU A 60 -2.47 -9.43 9.63
C LEU A 60 -3.39 -9.22 10.84
N ILE A 61 -4.69 -9.44 10.66
CA ILE A 61 -5.74 -9.36 11.68
C ILE A 61 -6.78 -10.47 11.49
#